data_AF-A0A7V4XUB7-F1
#
_entry.id   AF-A0A7V4XUB7-F1
#
_cell.length_a   1.000
_cell.length_b   1.000
_cell.length_c   1.000
_cell.angle_alpha   90.00
_cell.angle_beta   90.00
_cell.angle_gamma   90.00
#
_symmetry.space_group_name_H-M   'P 1'
#
loop_
_entity.id
_entity.type
_entity.pdbx_description
1 polymer ?
#
loop_
_entity_poly.entity_id
_entity_poly.type
_entity_poly.pdbx_seq_one_letter_code
_entity_poly.pdbx_strand_id
1 'polypeptide(L)'
;MKRMLLLPALLVPLLLAGCAHPQPYPAPPPPGVQIAHQAYHQGFEAGRHDMRAGLPPDVNRHPRFRRPPVPPPAIHDYRVNFRNGYRAAYRTPTPPPRY
;
A
#
# COMPACT_ATOMS: atom_id res chain seq x y z
N MET A 1 -54.53 -1.25 38.42
CA MET A 1 -55.21 -2.07 37.38
C MET A 1 -54.35 -1.98 36.12
N LYS A 2 -53.50 -2.98 35.85
CA LYS A 2 -53.69 -4.09 34.89
C LYS A 2 -53.76 -3.60 33.41
N ARG A 3 -52.89 -4.21 32.59
CA ARG A 3 -52.95 -4.38 31.10
C ARG A 3 -52.36 -3.22 30.29
N MET A 4 -51.57 -3.40 29.25
CA MET A 4 -50.96 -4.57 28.60
C MET A 4 -49.85 -4.00 27.70
N LEU A 5 -48.65 -4.55 27.77
CA LEU A 5 -47.71 -4.54 26.65
C LEU A 5 -48.42 -5.15 25.43
N LEU A 6 -48.21 -4.61 24.22
CA LEU A 6 -48.08 -5.40 22.97
C LEU A 6 -47.78 -4.46 21.77
N LEU A 7 -46.75 -4.86 21.03
CA LEU A 7 -46.31 -4.46 19.67
C LEU A 7 -45.66 -3.07 19.51
N PRO A 8 -44.37 -3.04 19.11
CA PRO A 8 -44.09 -3.29 17.70
C PRO A 8 -42.90 -4.24 17.51
N ALA A 9 -43.18 -5.55 17.39
CA ALA A 9 -42.18 -6.54 17.00
C ALA A 9 -42.28 -6.92 15.51
N LEU A 10 -42.63 -5.97 14.65
CA LEU A 10 -42.83 -6.23 13.22
C LEU A 10 -42.25 -5.16 12.30
N LEU A 11 -41.08 -4.61 12.65
CA LEU A 11 -40.33 -3.73 11.74
C LEU A 11 -38.81 -4.00 11.73
N VAL A 12 -38.39 -5.13 12.30
CA VAL A 12 -36.97 -5.51 12.36
C VAL A 12 -36.44 -6.21 11.08
N PRO A 13 -37.20 -6.92 10.22
CA PRO A 13 -36.55 -7.71 9.17
C PRO A 13 -36.05 -6.88 7.98
N LEU A 14 -36.43 -5.60 7.85
CA LEU A 14 -36.06 -4.76 6.71
C LEU A 14 -34.73 -3.99 6.86
N LEU A 15 -34.08 -4.02 8.04
CA LEU A 15 -32.79 -3.35 8.24
C LEU A 15 -31.57 -4.26 7.96
N LEU A 16 -31.79 -5.55 7.71
CA LEU A 16 -30.73 -6.54 7.44
C LEU A 16 -30.51 -6.82 5.94
N ALA A 17 -31.32 -6.25 5.06
CA ALA A 17 -31.03 -6.19 3.63
C ALA A 17 -30.00 -5.08 3.35
N GLY A 18 -28.87 -5.11 4.06
CA GLY A 18 -27.66 -4.42 3.62
C GLY A 18 -27.25 -5.09 2.32
N CYS A 19 -27.59 -4.45 1.21
CA CYS A 19 -27.37 -4.97 -0.13
C CYS A 19 -25.92 -5.46 -0.23
N ALA A 20 -25.74 -6.77 -0.39
CA ALA A 20 -24.50 -7.35 -0.85
C ALA A 20 -24.32 -6.91 -2.30
N HIS A 21 -23.75 -5.71 -2.50
CA HIS A 21 -23.41 -5.26 -3.85
C HIS A 21 -22.33 -6.24 -4.35
N PRO A 22 -22.53 -6.97 -5.46
CA PRO A 22 -21.43 -7.67 -6.09
C PRO A 22 -20.37 -6.60 -6.40
N GLN A 23 -19.27 -6.62 -5.66
CA GLN A 23 -18.15 -5.72 -5.92
C GLN A 23 -17.69 -6.06 -7.34
N PRO A 24 -17.81 -5.15 -8.32
CA PRO A 24 -17.20 -5.40 -9.61
C PRO A 24 -15.72 -5.59 -9.32
N TYR A 25 -15.19 -6.80 -9.55
CA TYR A 25 -13.76 -7.05 -9.39
C TYR A 25 -13.06 -6.01 -10.26
N PRO A 26 -12.33 -5.05 -9.68
CA PRO A 26 -11.62 -4.09 -10.49
C PRO A 26 -10.64 -4.89 -11.35
N ALA A 27 -10.60 -4.61 -12.65
CA ALA A 27 -9.63 -5.23 -13.53
C ALA A 27 -8.24 -5.05 -12.93
N PRO A 28 -7.37 -6.09 -12.95
CA PRO A 28 -6.03 -5.95 -12.42
C PRO A 28 -5.34 -4.78 -13.14
N PRO A 29 -4.60 -3.93 -12.40
CA PRO A 29 -3.96 -2.78 -12.99
C PRO A 29 -3.01 -3.22 -14.12
N PRO A 30 -2.81 -2.40 -15.16
CA PRO A 30 -1.88 -2.72 -16.23
C PRO A 30 -0.50 -3.11 -15.68
N PRO A 31 0.24 -4.04 -16.33
CA PRO A 31 1.51 -4.54 -15.82
C PRO A 31 2.53 -3.43 -15.45
N GLY A 32 2.58 -2.33 -16.22
CA GLY A 32 3.46 -1.19 -15.92
C GLY A 32 3.13 -0.49 -14.60
N VAL A 33 1.85 -0.40 -14.25
CA VAL A 33 1.40 0.21 -12.98
C VAL A 33 1.83 -0.66 -11.80
N GLN A 34 1.72 -1.99 -11.92
CA GLN A 34 2.19 -2.91 -10.89
C GLN A 34 3.70 -2.81 -10.66
N ILE A 35 4.48 -2.75 -11.74
CA ILE A 35 5.94 -2.57 -11.67
C ILE A 35 6.29 -1.25 -10.99
N ALA A 36 5.61 -0.15 -11.34
CA ALA A 36 5.84 1.16 -10.73
C ALA A 36 5.54 1.16 -9.22
N HIS A 37 4.39 0.63 -8.81
CA HIS A 37 4.01 0.50 -7.38
C HIS A 37 5.02 -0.36 -6.62
N GLN A 38 5.39 -1.51 -7.17
CA GLN A 38 6.37 -2.40 -6.57
C GLN A 38 7.73 -1.73 -6.42
N ALA A 39 8.20 -1.04 -7.46
CA ALA A 39 9.48 -0.34 -7.45
C ALA A 39 9.51 0.76 -6.38
N TYR A 40 8.44 1.55 -6.28
CA TYR A 40 8.29 2.57 -5.24
C TYR A 40 8.40 1.96 -3.84
N HIS A 41 7.64 0.91 -3.55
CA HIS A 41 7.68 0.23 -2.26
C HIS A 41 9.09 -0.28 -1.92
N GLN A 42 9.76 -0.90 -2.89
CA GLN A 42 11.12 -1.42 -2.71
C GLN A 42 12.15 -0.31 -2.48
N GLY A 43 12.00 0.82 -3.15
CA GLY A 43 12.81 2.01 -2.90
C GLY A 43 12.62 2.56 -1.50
N PHE A 44 11.37 2.64 -1.04
CA PHE A 44 11.04 3.12 0.30
C PHE A 44 11.67 2.25 1.40
N GLU A 45 11.55 0.94 1.29
CA GLU A 45 12.16 0.00 2.25
C GLU A 45 13.70 0.04 2.21
N ALA A 46 14.29 0.23 1.03
CA ALA A 46 15.73 0.44 0.90
C ALA A 46 16.22 1.71 1.62
N GLY A 47 15.47 2.82 1.51
CA GLY A 47 15.78 4.05 2.24
C GLY A 47 15.62 3.88 3.75
N ARG A 48 14.57 3.19 4.21
CA ARG A 48 14.39 2.85 5.63
C ARG A 48 15.50 1.97 6.18
N HIS A 49 15.97 1.01 5.39
CA HIS A 49 17.10 0.17 5.75
C HIS A 49 18.37 1.01 5.92
N ASP A 50 18.71 1.86 4.96
CA ASP A 50 19.89 2.72 5.04
C ASP A 50 19.83 3.69 6.23
N MET A 51 18.67 4.29 6.50
CA MET A 51 18.45 5.12 7.69
C MET A 51 18.69 4.33 8.99
N ARG A 52 18.17 3.11 9.10
CA ARG A 52 18.38 2.24 10.28
C ARG A 52 19.84 1.84 10.46
N ALA A 53 20.56 1.64 9.36
CA ALA A 53 21.98 1.32 9.37
C ALA A 53 22.89 2.54 9.58
N GLY A 54 22.33 3.75 9.76
CA GLY A 54 23.12 4.98 9.92
C GLY A 54 23.91 5.36 8.67
N LEU A 55 23.50 4.85 7.50
CA LEU A 55 24.22 5.07 6.25
C LEU A 55 23.77 6.38 5.59
N PRO A 56 24.69 7.10 4.92
CA PRO A 56 24.31 8.26 4.13
C PRO A 56 23.40 7.83 2.96
N PRO A 57 22.46 8.71 2.52
CA PRO A 57 21.58 8.44 1.39
C PRO A 57 22.37 8.15 0.12
N ASP A 58 22.24 6.92 -0.40
CA ASP A 58 22.80 6.49 -1.68
C ASP A 58 21.93 5.40 -2.31
N VAL A 59 21.11 5.79 -3.28
CA VAL A 59 20.25 4.86 -4.02
C VAL A 59 21.06 3.85 -4.86
N ASN A 60 22.29 4.18 -5.26
CA ASN A 60 23.13 3.29 -6.06
C ASN A 60 23.71 2.13 -5.26
N ARG A 61 23.72 2.21 -3.93
CA ARG A 61 24.09 1.10 -3.04
C ARG A 61 23.25 -0.16 -3.33
N HIS A 62 21.99 0.03 -3.68
CA HIS A 62 21.00 -1.03 -3.83
C HIS A 62 21.15 -1.78 -5.17
N PRO A 63 21.46 -3.09 -5.17
CA PRO A 63 21.60 -3.87 -6.39
C PRO A 63 20.34 -3.87 -7.25
N ARG A 64 19.15 -3.85 -6.63
CA ARG A 64 17.86 -3.79 -7.33
C ARG A 64 17.66 -2.48 -8.10
N PHE A 65 18.28 -1.38 -7.66
CA PHE A 65 18.27 -0.12 -8.40
C PHE A 65 19.25 -0.17 -9.59
N ARG A 66 20.45 -0.72 -9.36
CA ARG A 66 21.49 -0.86 -10.38
C ARG A 66 21.13 -1.86 -11.47
N ARG A 67 20.54 -3.00 -11.10
CA ARG A 67 20.10 -4.10 -11.96
C ARG A 67 18.65 -4.47 -11.63
N PRO A 68 17.67 -3.70 -12.13
CA PRO A 68 16.26 -4.00 -11.92
C PRO A 68 15.87 -5.40 -12.42
N PRO A 69 15.14 -6.21 -11.63
CA PRO A 69 14.66 -7.52 -12.04
C PRO A 69 13.37 -7.39 -12.88
N VAL A 70 13.40 -6.56 -13.93
CA VAL A 70 12.27 -6.29 -14.83
C VAL A 70 12.74 -6.31 -16.29
N PRO A 71 11.83 -6.53 -17.26
CA PRO A 71 12.17 -6.51 -18.68
C PRO A 71 12.80 -5.16 -19.11
N PRO A 72 13.67 -5.13 -20.13
CA PRO A 72 14.37 -3.92 -20.55
C PRO A 72 13.50 -2.66 -20.76
N PRO A 73 12.29 -2.75 -21.36
CA PRO A 73 11.42 -1.59 -21.52
C PRO A 73 10.96 -0.96 -20.19
N ALA A 74 10.88 -1.74 -19.11
CA ALA A 74 10.40 -1.30 -17.81
C ALA A 74 11.51 -0.82 -16.86
N ILE A 75 12.79 -0.95 -17.25
CA ILE A 75 13.93 -0.59 -16.40
C ILE A 75 13.90 0.89 -16.01
N HIS A 76 13.57 1.78 -16.95
CA HIS A 76 13.51 3.22 -16.71
C HIS A 76 12.45 3.53 -15.64
N ASP A 77 11.21 3.10 -15.87
CA ASP A 77 10.08 3.33 -14.96
C ASP A 77 10.32 2.73 -13.58
N TYR A 78 10.89 1.52 -13.52
CA TYR A 78 11.27 0.91 -12.27
C TYR A 78 12.27 1.80 -11.51
N ARG A 79 13.34 2.28 -12.16
CA ARG A 79 14.35 3.12 -11.52
C ARG A 79 13.78 4.46 -11.04
N VAL A 80 12.92 5.09 -11.84
CA VAL A 80 12.26 6.34 -11.47
C VAL A 80 11.44 6.15 -10.20
N ASN A 81 10.57 5.13 -10.18
CA ASN A 81 9.70 4.88 -9.03
C ASN A 81 10.47 4.41 -7.80
N PHE A 82 11.49 3.56 -7.96
CA PHE A 82 12.39 3.17 -6.88
C PHE A 82 13.07 4.38 -6.25
N ARG A 83 13.62 5.30 -7.06
CA ARG A 83 14.24 6.53 -6.56
C ARG A 83 13.23 7.41 -5.82
N ASN A 84 11.99 7.49 -6.30
CA ASN A 84 10.92 8.25 -5.65
C ASN A 84 10.58 7.67 -4.27
N GLY A 85 10.41 6.36 -4.16
CA GLY A 85 10.19 5.68 -2.89
C GLY A 85 11.37 5.85 -1.92
N TYR A 86 12.59 5.69 -2.42
CA TYR A 86 13.81 5.91 -1.62
C TYR A 86 13.86 7.31 -1.03
N ARG A 87 13.60 8.34 -1.85
CA ARG A 87 13.51 9.73 -1.39
C ARG A 87 12.37 9.96 -0.39
N ALA A 88 11.23 9.30 -0.58
CA ALA A 88 10.09 9.41 0.33
C ALA A 88 10.42 8.90 1.73
N ALA A 89 11.23 7.84 1.85
CA ALA A 89 11.69 7.35 3.15
C ALA A 89 12.41 8.43 3.97
N TYR A 90 13.25 9.25 3.34
CA TYR A 90 13.97 10.35 4.00
C TYR A 90 13.10 11.59 4.28
N ARG A 91 11.95 11.73 3.62
CA ARG A 91 11.00 12.84 3.88
C ARG A 91 10.11 12.56 5.09
N THR A 92 9.82 11.29 5.34
CA THR A 92 9.05 10.81 6.49
C THR A 92 9.93 9.88 7.33
N PRO A 93 10.87 10.44 8.12
CA PRO A 93 11.59 9.65 9.10
C PRO A 93 10.60 9.27 10.20
N THR A 94 9.91 8.14 10.04
CA THR A 94 9.31 7.45 11.18
C THR A 94 10.42 6.57 11.77
N PRO A 95 11.10 7.02 12.85
CA PRO A 95 11.99 6.13 13.58
C PRO A 95 11.17 4.96 14.13
N PRO A 96 11.70 3.72 14.16
CA PRO A 96 11.04 2.65 14.90
C PRO A 96 10.95 3.05 16.38
N PRO A 97 9.87 2.68 17.10
CA PRO A 97 9.87 2.77 18.56
C PRO A 97 11.10 2.04 19.09
N ARG A 98 11.89 2.74 19.92
CA ARG A 98 12.94 2.11 20.71
C ARG A 98 12.25 1.29 21.79
N TYR A 99 12.26 -0.03 21.66
CA TYR A 99 11.93 -0.96 22.74
C TYR A 99 13.22 -1.38 23.43
#